data_AF-A0A948R3G7-F1
#
_entry.id   AF-A0A948R3G7-F1
#
_cell.length_a   1.000
_cell.length_b   1.000
_cell.length_c   1.000
_cell.angle_alpha   90.00
_cell.angle_beta   90.00
_cell.angle_gamma   90.00
#
_symmetry.space_group_name_H-M   'P 1'
#
loop_
_entity.id
_entity.type
_entity.pdbx_description
1 polymer ?
#
loop_
_entity_poly.entity_id
_entity_poly.type
_entity_poly.pdbx_seq_one_letter_code
_entity_poly.pdbx_strand_id
1 'polypeptide(L)'
;VERAYASTRRLEAPGAMEVVDVPVLILSTSSDKLVSHPANVAAARRLPKGELVAFGEEAHHEILREVDAVRDRVIAAISEFLDREAPQK
;
A
#
# COMPACT_ATOMS: atom_id res chain seq x y z
N VAL A 1 -18.48 -12.86 -10.23
CA VAL A 1 -17.26 -13.53 -9.70
C VAL A 1 -16.13 -13.59 -10.74
N GLU A 2 -16.40 -14.03 -11.98
CA GLU A 2 -15.38 -14.16 -13.04
C GLU A 2 -14.50 -12.91 -13.28
N ARG A 3 -15.10 -11.71 -13.26
CA ARG A 3 -14.39 -10.46 -13.52
C ARG A 3 -13.34 -10.11 -12.46
N ALA A 4 -13.57 -10.44 -11.19
CA ALA A 4 -12.63 -10.17 -10.10
C ALA A 4 -11.35 -10.99 -10.26
N TYR A 5 -11.47 -12.29 -10.54
CA TYR A 5 -10.31 -13.14 -10.83
C TYR A 5 -9.61 -12.72 -12.12
N ALA A 6 -10.37 -12.30 -13.14
CA ALA A 6 -9.78 -11.81 -14.37
C ALA A 6 -8.95 -10.52 -14.16
N SER A 7 -9.40 -9.59 -13.31
CA SER A 7 -8.62 -8.40 -12.96
C SER A 7 -7.38 -8.75 -12.14
N THR A 8 -7.50 -9.64 -11.15
CA THR A 8 -6.33 -10.08 -10.36
C THR A 8 -5.27 -10.72 -11.25
N ARG A 9 -5.66 -11.63 -12.16
CA ARG A 9 -4.71 -12.25 -13.10
C ARG A 9 -4.01 -11.24 -14.01
N ARG A 10 -4.69 -10.16 -14.39
CA ARG A 10 -4.06 -9.08 -15.17
C ARG A 10 -3.02 -8.33 -14.34
N LEU A 11 -3.33 -8.02 -13.08
CA LEU A 11 -2.36 -7.36 -12.18
C LEU A 11 -1.18 -8.27 -11.84
N GLU A 12 -1.40 -9.57 -11.72
CA GLU A 12 -0.35 -10.57 -11.45
C GLU A 12 0.53 -10.88 -12.67
N ALA A 13 0.08 -10.56 -13.89
CA ALA A 13 0.88 -10.76 -15.10
C ALA A 13 2.18 -9.94 -15.05
N PRO A 14 3.32 -10.50 -15.49
CA PRO A 14 4.57 -9.75 -15.60
C PRO A 14 4.40 -8.50 -16.47
N GLY A 15 4.97 -7.39 -16.03
CA GLY A 15 4.88 -6.10 -16.71
C GLY A 15 3.66 -5.28 -16.32
N ALA A 16 2.62 -5.85 -15.71
CA ALA A 16 1.39 -5.12 -15.42
C ALA A 16 1.55 -4.06 -14.32
N MET A 17 2.28 -4.38 -13.25
CA MET A 17 2.60 -3.41 -12.19
C MET A 17 3.88 -2.64 -12.50
N GLU A 18 4.80 -3.28 -13.19
CA GLU A 18 6.13 -2.74 -13.52
C GLU A 18 6.07 -1.56 -14.51
N VAL A 19 4.96 -1.37 -15.22
CA VAL A 19 4.74 -0.20 -16.10
C VAL A 19 4.17 1.02 -15.36
N VAL A 20 3.91 0.92 -14.05
CA VAL A 20 3.39 2.04 -13.27
C VAL A 20 4.55 2.94 -12.83
N ASP A 21 4.74 4.05 -13.55
CA ASP A 21 5.83 5.01 -13.27
C ASP A 21 5.47 6.08 -12.23
N VAL A 22 4.20 6.15 -11.83
CA VAL A 22 3.73 7.02 -10.73
C VAL A 22 4.24 6.43 -9.41
N PRO A 23 4.89 7.21 -8.54
CA PRO A 23 5.24 6.79 -7.18
C PRO A 23 4.00 6.31 -6.41
N VAL A 24 4.11 5.19 -5.68
CA VAL A 24 2.99 4.62 -4.92
C VAL A 24 3.44 4.25 -3.51
N LEU A 25 2.79 4.84 -2.52
CA LEU A 25 2.89 4.44 -1.12
C LEU A 25 1.81 3.40 -0.79
N ILE A 26 2.22 2.25 -0.28
CA ILE A 26 1.35 1.22 0.27
C ILE A 26 1.45 1.25 1.79
N LEU A 27 0.30 1.30 2.46
CA LEU A 27 0.18 1.19 3.91
C LEU A 27 -0.50 -0.14 4.22
N SER A 28 0.11 -0.99 5.03
CA SER A 28 -0.46 -2.32 5.31
C SER A 28 -0.06 -2.86 6.66
N THR A 29 -0.96 -3.61 7.29
CA THR A 29 -0.71 -4.30 8.56
C THR A 29 -0.75 -5.81 8.41
N SER A 30 0.14 -6.52 9.10
CA SER A 30 0.11 -7.99 9.16
C SER A 30 -1.12 -8.55 9.88
N SER A 31 -1.83 -7.72 10.66
CA SER A 31 -3.04 -8.09 11.39
C SER A 31 -4.34 -7.89 10.61
N ASP A 32 -4.25 -7.49 9.33
CA ASP A 32 -5.41 -7.32 8.46
C ASP A 32 -5.99 -8.70 8.08
N LYS A 33 -7.27 -8.90 8.40
CA LYS A 33 -8.02 -10.13 8.11
C LYS A 33 -8.87 -10.04 6.84
N LEU A 34 -8.93 -8.86 6.21
CA LEU A 34 -9.76 -8.56 5.04
C LEU A 34 -8.89 -8.39 3.78
N VAL A 35 -7.73 -7.74 3.90
CA VAL A 35 -6.80 -7.49 2.80
C VAL A 35 -5.46 -8.15 3.08
N SER A 36 -4.95 -8.92 2.11
CA SER A 36 -3.72 -9.70 2.27
C SER A 36 -2.48 -8.82 2.38
N HIS A 37 -1.87 -8.78 3.56
CA HIS A 37 -0.57 -8.11 3.77
C HIS A 37 0.55 -8.69 2.89
N PRO A 38 0.73 -10.02 2.74
CA PRO A 38 1.73 -10.55 1.82
C PRO A 38 1.54 -10.10 0.36
N ALA A 39 0.28 -9.95 -0.09
CA ALA A 39 0.01 -9.43 -1.43
C ALA A 39 0.43 -7.96 -1.57
N ASN A 40 0.19 -7.13 -0.55
CA ASN A 40 0.65 -5.75 -0.51
C ASN A 40 2.19 -5.65 -0.52
N VAL A 41 2.89 -6.52 0.21
CA VAL A 41 4.36 -6.62 0.17
C VAL A 41 4.84 -6.99 -1.23
N ALA A 42 4.20 -7.95 -1.88
CA ALA A 42 4.54 -8.35 -3.25
C ALA A 42 4.28 -7.22 -4.26
N ALA A 43 3.16 -6.52 -4.13
CA ALA A 43 2.81 -5.36 -4.96
C ALA A 43 3.86 -4.24 -4.83
N ALA A 44 4.24 -3.88 -3.60
CA ALA A 44 5.26 -2.85 -3.36
C ALA A 44 6.60 -3.18 -4.03
N ARG A 45 7.00 -4.46 -4.04
CA ARG A 45 8.25 -4.91 -4.71
C ARG A 45 8.19 -4.87 -6.23
N ARG A 46 6.99 -4.98 -6.82
CA ARG A 46 6.79 -4.97 -8.28
C ARG A 46 6.62 -3.57 -8.85
N LEU A 47 6.15 -2.63 -8.05
CA LEU A 47 6.06 -1.22 -8.42
C LEU A 47 7.47 -0.62 -8.47
N PRO A 48 7.93 -0.06 -9.61
CA PRO A 48 9.29 0.44 -9.76
C PRO A 48 9.67 1.55 -8.75
N LYS A 49 8.67 2.33 -8.33
CA LYS A 49 8.76 3.40 -7.32
C LYS A 49 7.81 3.14 -6.15
N GLY A 50 7.61 1.86 -5.83
CA GLY A 50 6.75 1.43 -4.73
C GLY A 50 7.45 1.59 -3.38
N GLU A 51 6.74 2.21 -2.44
CA GLU A 51 7.13 2.26 -1.03
C GLU A 51 6.11 1.50 -0.18
N LEU A 52 6.57 0.86 0.90
CA LEU A 52 5.71 0.17 1.87
C LEU A 52 6.01 0.64 3.28
N VAL A 53 4.97 1.09 3.98
CA VAL A 53 5.00 1.21 5.44
C VAL A 53 4.17 0.08 6.03
N ALA A 54 4.87 -0.83 6.71
CA ALA A 54 4.27 -1.99 7.35
C ALA A 54 4.00 -1.73 8.85
N PHE A 55 2.87 -2.24 9.30
CA PHE A 55 2.45 -2.27 10.70
C PHE A 55 2.29 -3.73 11.16
N GLY A 56 2.52 -3.97 12.44
CA GLY A 56 2.35 -5.26 13.09
C GLY A 56 1.01 -5.38 13.82
N GLU A 57 1.04 -6.02 14.98
CA GLU A 57 -0.13 -6.21 15.85
C GLU A 57 -0.74 -4.91 16.38
N GLU A 58 -0.02 -3.79 16.27
CA GLU A 58 -0.49 -2.48 16.71
C GLU A 58 -1.64 -1.90 15.87
N ALA A 59 -1.86 -2.39 14.64
CA ALA A 59 -2.85 -1.81 13.72
C ALA A 59 -3.71 -2.88 13.03
N HIS A 60 -5.00 -2.61 12.83
CA HIS A 60 -5.94 -3.47 12.11
C HIS A 60 -6.35 -2.84 10.77
N HIS A 61 -7.33 -3.46 10.09
CA HIS A 61 -7.76 -3.10 8.74
C HIS A 61 -7.98 -1.60 8.52
N GLU A 62 -8.66 -0.93 9.45
CA GLU A 62 -8.94 0.50 9.34
C GLU A 62 -7.82 1.36 9.96
N ILE A 63 -6.59 1.26 9.41
CA ILE A 63 -5.36 1.90 9.92
C ILE A 63 -5.53 3.42 10.20
N LEU A 64 -6.36 4.14 9.44
CA LEU A 64 -6.62 5.58 9.64
C LEU A 64 -7.64 5.88 10.76
N ARG A 65 -8.33 4.87 11.27
CA ARG A 65 -9.32 4.94 12.36
C ARG A 65 -8.83 4.25 13.64
N GLU A 66 -7.59 3.79 13.64
CA GLU A 66 -6.93 3.24 14.82
C GLU A 66 -6.62 4.33 15.86
N VAL A 67 -6.06 3.88 16.98
CA VAL A 67 -5.53 4.76 18.03
C VAL A 67 -4.57 5.82 17.48
N ASP A 68 -4.49 6.94 18.17
CA ASP A 68 -3.72 8.11 17.73
C ASP A 68 -2.28 7.77 17.36
N ALA A 69 -1.59 6.93 18.15
CA ALA A 69 -0.21 6.52 17.86
C ALA A 69 -0.05 5.83 16.48
N VAL A 70 -1.02 5.05 16.03
CA VAL A 70 -1.02 4.42 14.71
C VAL A 70 -1.39 5.45 13.66
N ARG A 71 -2.50 6.17 13.87
CA ARG A 71 -3.02 7.15 12.91
C ARG A 71 -2.00 8.25 12.62
N ASP A 72 -1.31 8.76 13.63
CA ASP A 72 -0.33 9.82 13.50
C ASP A 72 0.89 9.35 12.70
N ARG A 73 1.36 8.11 12.93
CA ARG A 73 2.42 7.50 12.11
C ARG A 73 2.00 7.36 10.64
N VAL A 74 0.73 7.05 10.39
CA VAL A 74 0.19 6.91 9.03
C VAL A 74 0.11 8.26 8.33
N ILE A 75 -0.45 9.27 9.00
CA ILE A 75 -0.54 10.62 8.45
C ILE A 75 0.87 11.17 8.18
N ALA A 76 1.82 10.98 9.10
CA ALA A 76 3.20 11.40 8.90
C ALA A 76 3.82 10.72 7.66
N ALA A 77 3.64 9.41 7.48
CA ALA A 77 4.14 8.70 6.31
C ALA A 77 3.52 9.20 4.99
N ILE A 78 2.21 9.48 4.98
CA ILE A 78 1.53 10.06 3.81
C ILE A 78 2.08 11.45 3.50
N SER A 79 2.19 12.31 4.51
CA SER A 79 2.70 13.68 4.36
C SER A 79 4.13 13.67 3.83
N GLU A 80 5.02 12.87 4.44
CA GLU A 80 6.42 12.80 4.00
C GLU A 80 6.55 12.30 2.56
N PHE A 81 5.77 11.28 2.19
CA PHE A 81 5.75 10.77 0.82
C PHE A 81 5.28 11.84 -0.17
N LEU A 82 4.19 12.55 0.15
CA LEU A 82 3.65 13.60 -0.71
C LEU A 82 4.58 14.81 -0.82
N ASP A 83 5.26 15.21 0.26
CA ASP A 83 6.22 16.31 0.25
C ASP A 83 7.39 16.02 -0.70
N ARG A 84 7.82 14.75 -0.82
CA ARG A 84 8.89 14.33 -1.75
C ARG A 84 8.42 14.17 -3.19
N GLU A 85 7.32 13.44 -3.39
CA GLU A 85 6.89 12.99 -4.73
C GLU A 85 5.90 13.96 -5.41
N ALA A 86 5.26 14.84 -4.65
CA ALA A 86 4.28 15.81 -5.13
C ALA A 86 4.37 17.17 -4.38
N PRO A 87 5.55 17.81 -4.31
CA PRO A 87 5.72 19.06 -3.57
C PRO A 87 4.81 20.17 -4.11
N GLN A 88 4.34 21.04 -3.21
CA GLN A 88 3.62 22.25 -3.61
C GLN A 88 4.55 23.15 -4.43
N LYS A 89 3.98 23.80 -5.45
CA LYS A 89 4.68 24.77 -6.30
C LYS A 89 4.83 26.12 -5.61
#